data_AF-A0AA40ZRT9-F1
#
_entry.id   AF-A0AA40ZRT9-F1
#
_cell.length_a   1.000
_cell.length_b   1.000
_cell.length_c   1.000
_cell.angle_alpha   90.00
_cell.angle_beta   90.00
_cell.angle_gamma   90.00
#
_symmetry.space_group_name_H-M   'P 1'
#
loop_
_entity.id
_entity.type
_entity.pdbx_description
1 polymer ?
#
loop_
_entity_poly.entity_id
_entity_poly.type
_entity_poly.pdbx_seq_one_letter_code
_entity_poly.pdbx_strand_id
1 'polypeptide(L)'
;MKKIILLISVILLGFIACTKHSNSEKGSKLDEKTQVDILHAGLFFVDDNSLSPEQKELKVKIEDIALHYIEVDTIAHHLQLTITEKEFKQKGMDESLYQECLANIAAINAYADSTGMGKQMMESWLNSKANHLESQRKEQN
;
A
#
# COMPACT_ATOMS: atom_id res chain seq x y z
N MET A 1 -18.60 -10.54 30.65
CA MET A 1 -18.00 -11.23 29.49
C MET A 1 -19.05 -12.07 28.78
N LYS A 2 -19.04 -12.10 27.44
CA LYS A 2 -19.96 -12.78 26.50
C LYS A 2 -21.20 -12.00 26.03
N LYS A 3 -21.03 -10.94 25.21
CA LYS A 3 -22.02 -10.46 24.21
C LYS A 3 -21.38 -9.65 23.06
N ILE A 4 -20.27 -10.11 22.47
CA ILE A 4 -19.63 -9.46 21.29
C ILE A 4 -19.26 -10.53 20.25
N ILE A 5 -20.22 -11.36 19.86
CA ILE A 5 -20.04 -12.34 18.76
C ILE A 5 -21.14 -12.18 17.68
N LEU A 6 -22.10 -11.28 17.86
CA LEU A 6 -23.31 -11.21 17.02
C LEU A 6 -23.36 -10.00 16.08
N LEU A 7 -22.20 -9.47 15.68
CA LEU A 7 -22.12 -8.34 14.75
C LEU A 7 -21.23 -8.59 13.52
N ILE A 8 -20.56 -9.75 13.46
CA ILE A 8 -19.73 -10.15 12.30
C ILE A 8 -20.57 -10.89 11.24
N SER A 9 -21.79 -11.33 11.58
CA SER A 9 -22.67 -12.07 10.67
C SER A 9 -23.59 -11.22 9.79
N VAL A 10 -23.57 -9.88 9.90
CA VAL A 10 -24.45 -8.98 9.11
C VAL A 10 -23.77 -8.47 7.83
N ILE A 11 -22.44 -8.49 7.74
CA ILE A 11 -21.72 -8.01 6.55
C ILE A 11 -21.62 -9.10 5.45
N LEU A 12 -21.86 -10.37 5.80
CA LEU A 12 -21.77 -11.53 4.90
C LEU A 12 -23.04 -11.80 4.04
N LEU A 13 -24.11 -11.02 4.17
CA LEU A 13 -25.38 -11.26 3.44
C LEU A 13 -25.84 -10.08 2.56
N GLY A 14 -25.05 -9.01 2.44
CA GLY A 14 -25.47 -7.77 1.75
C GLY A 14 -25.38 -7.77 0.22
N PHE A 15 -24.70 -8.74 -0.42
CA PHE A 15 -24.45 -8.71 -1.88
C PHE A 15 -25.10 -9.84 -2.68
N ILE A 16 -26.11 -10.54 -2.13
CA ILE A 16 -26.94 -11.47 -2.90
C ILE A 16 -28.37 -10.91 -3.02
N ALA A 17 -28.53 -9.78 -3.70
CA ALA A 17 -29.83 -9.36 -4.21
C ALA A 17 -29.66 -8.67 -5.56
N CYS A 18 -30.06 -9.41 -6.61
CA CYS A 18 -30.28 -9.00 -8.00
C CYS A 18 -29.02 -8.54 -8.77
N THR A 19 -28.44 -9.42 -9.60
CA THR A 19 -28.99 -9.64 -10.94
C THR A 19 -28.84 -11.09 -11.40
N LYS A 20 -29.97 -11.72 -11.76
CA LYS A 20 -30.03 -12.99 -12.51
C LYS A 20 -30.26 -12.70 -14.00
N HIS A 21 -29.80 -13.65 -14.83
CA HIS A 21 -29.79 -13.76 -16.31
C HIS A 21 -28.59 -13.05 -16.98
N SER A 22 -27.59 -13.73 -17.56
CA SER A 22 -27.65 -14.84 -18.52
C SER A 22 -26.30 -15.61 -18.60
N ASN A 23 -26.38 -16.95 -18.66
CA ASN A 23 -25.45 -17.96 -19.22
C ASN A 23 -23.92 -17.74 -19.22
N SER A 24 -23.27 -18.57 -18.38
CA SER A 24 -22.06 -19.39 -18.61
C SER A 24 -21.02 -18.92 -19.64
N GLU A 25 -19.81 -18.57 -19.18
CA GLU A 25 -18.60 -19.39 -19.37
C GLU A 25 -17.35 -18.78 -18.69
N LYS A 26 -16.57 -19.65 -18.05
CA LYS A 26 -15.20 -19.44 -17.50
C LYS A 26 -15.05 -18.34 -16.45
N GLY A 27 -15.55 -18.63 -15.26
CA GLY A 27 -15.12 -17.99 -14.03
C GLY A 27 -13.63 -18.26 -13.79
N SER A 28 -12.78 -17.34 -14.25
CA SER A 28 -11.52 -17.06 -13.59
C SER A 28 -11.87 -16.76 -12.14
N LYS A 29 -11.65 -17.73 -11.24
CA LYS A 29 -11.47 -17.42 -9.83
C LYS A 29 -10.25 -16.51 -9.79
N LEU A 30 -10.47 -15.19 -9.93
CA LEU A 30 -9.53 -14.24 -9.36
C LEU A 30 -9.47 -14.64 -7.90
N ASP A 31 -8.34 -15.23 -7.53
CA ASP A 31 -8.07 -15.67 -6.18
C ASP A 31 -8.36 -14.49 -5.25
N GLU A 32 -9.00 -14.73 -4.12
CA GLU A 32 -9.37 -13.69 -3.14
C GLU A 32 -8.13 -12.87 -2.75
N LYS A 33 -6.97 -13.53 -2.77
CA LYS A 33 -5.62 -12.96 -2.67
C LYS A 33 -5.31 -11.93 -3.76
N THR A 34 -5.63 -12.20 -5.03
CA THR A 34 -5.42 -11.27 -6.14
C THR A 34 -6.29 -10.03 -6.03
N GLN A 35 -7.51 -10.13 -5.48
CA GLN A 35 -8.36 -8.94 -5.25
C GLN A 35 -7.85 -8.07 -4.11
N VAL A 36 -7.32 -8.69 -3.04
CA VAL A 36 -6.65 -7.98 -1.93
C VAL A 36 -5.33 -7.34 -2.41
N ASP A 37 -4.52 -8.05 -3.19
CA ASP A 37 -3.27 -7.54 -3.78
C ASP A 37 -3.55 -6.36 -4.75
N ILE A 38 -4.63 -6.43 -5.53
CA ILE A 38 -5.08 -5.32 -6.39
C ILE A 38 -5.60 -4.14 -5.55
N LEU A 39 -6.24 -4.40 -4.41
CA LEU A 39 -6.70 -3.34 -3.49
C LEU A 39 -5.51 -2.64 -2.80
N HIS A 40 -4.47 -3.39 -2.42
CA HIS A 40 -3.26 -2.84 -1.79
C HIS A 40 -2.41 -2.05 -2.79
N ALA A 41 -2.20 -2.56 -4.00
CA ALA A 41 -1.51 -1.83 -5.06
C ALA A 41 -2.33 -0.64 -5.60
N GLY A 42 -3.66 -0.73 -5.55
CA GLY A 42 -4.59 0.30 -6.02
C GLY A 42 -4.84 1.44 -5.03
N LEU A 43 -4.50 1.29 -3.74
CA LEU A 43 -4.84 2.26 -2.69
C LEU A 43 -4.32 3.69 -2.99
N PHE A 44 -3.18 3.79 -3.69
CA PHE A 44 -2.57 5.06 -4.09
C PHE A 44 -3.19 5.69 -5.34
N PHE A 45 -3.84 4.89 -6.19
CA PHE A 45 -4.42 5.34 -7.46
C PHE A 45 -5.94 5.54 -7.40
N VAL A 46 -6.55 5.12 -6.29
CA VAL A 46 -7.97 5.27 -6.02
C VAL A 46 -8.23 6.65 -5.42
N ASP A 47 -9.27 7.32 -5.92
CA ASP A 47 -9.72 8.63 -5.45
C ASP A 47 -10.12 8.55 -3.96
N ASP A 48 -9.69 9.52 -3.16
CA ASP A 48 -9.93 9.50 -1.72
C ASP A 48 -11.43 9.45 -1.40
N ASN A 49 -12.32 10.01 -2.21
CA ASN A 49 -13.76 9.97 -1.91
C ASN A 49 -14.36 8.56 -2.02
N SER A 50 -13.65 7.64 -2.68
CA SER A 50 -14.05 6.24 -2.82
C SER A 50 -13.44 5.30 -1.77
N LEU A 51 -12.54 5.82 -0.93
CA LEU A 51 -11.93 5.07 0.17
C LEU A 51 -12.78 5.13 1.44
N SER A 52 -12.89 3.98 2.14
CA SER A 52 -13.45 3.95 3.49
C SER A 52 -12.57 4.77 4.46
N PRO A 53 -13.10 5.22 5.61
CA PRO A 53 -12.30 5.90 6.63
C PRO A 53 -11.04 5.12 7.04
N GLU A 54 -11.15 3.81 7.20
CA GLU A 54 -10.04 2.92 7.56
C GLU A 54 -9.00 2.82 6.44
N GLN A 55 -9.44 2.78 5.18
CA GLN A 55 -8.56 2.77 4.02
C GLN A 55 -7.81 4.10 3.84
N LYS A 56 -8.47 5.22 4.12
CA LYS A 56 -7.81 6.54 4.16
C LYS A 56 -6.75 6.59 5.24
N GLU A 57 -7.07 6.13 6.44
CA GLU A 57 -6.11 6.07 7.54
C GLU A 57 -4.91 5.19 7.18
N LEU A 58 -5.16 4.02 6.59
CA LEU A 58 -4.09 3.14 6.12
C LEU A 58 -3.24 3.79 5.03
N LYS A 59 -3.85 4.46 4.05
CA LYS A 59 -3.15 5.20 3.00
C LYS A 59 -2.22 6.25 3.59
N VAL A 60 -2.71 7.08 4.52
CA VAL A 60 -1.92 8.10 5.21
C VAL A 60 -0.74 7.49 5.96
N LYS A 61 -0.92 6.33 6.62
CA LYS A 61 0.18 5.64 7.31
C LYS A 61 1.22 5.08 6.34
N ILE A 62 0.81 4.51 5.20
CA ILE A 62 1.75 4.01 4.20
C ILE A 62 2.50 5.18 3.55
N GLU A 63 1.82 6.29 3.26
CA GLU A 63 2.44 7.54 2.79
C GLU A 63 3.47 8.07 3.79
N ASP A 64 3.13 8.15 5.07
CA ASP A 64 4.06 8.52 6.15
C ASP A 64 5.30 7.64 6.14
N ILE A 65 5.12 6.33 6.00
CA ILE A 65 6.24 5.39 5.97
C ILE A 65 7.12 5.58 4.75
N ALA A 66 6.52 5.70 3.57
CA ALA A 66 7.24 5.94 2.33
C ALA A 66 8.05 7.24 2.38
N LEU A 67 7.46 8.31 2.92
CA LEU A 67 8.10 9.62 2.98
C LEU A 67 9.18 9.69 4.05
N HIS A 68 9.00 9.09 5.23
CA HIS A 68 9.91 9.32 6.35
C HIS A 68 10.90 8.19 6.61
N TYR A 69 10.64 6.98 6.11
CA TYR A 69 11.43 5.79 6.45
C TYR A 69 11.94 5.02 5.25
N ILE A 70 11.67 5.48 4.02
CA ILE A 70 12.39 5.02 2.83
C ILE A 70 13.48 6.04 2.48
N GLU A 71 14.72 5.56 2.51
CA GLU A 71 15.92 6.32 2.19
C GLU A 71 16.65 5.74 0.98
N VAL A 72 17.52 6.55 0.40
CA VAL A 72 18.36 6.17 -0.73
C VAL A 72 19.78 5.97 -0.23
N ASP A 73 20.31 4.77 -0.41
CA ASP A 73 21.75 4.54 -0.39
C ASP A 73 22.35 5.16 -1.65
N THR A 74 23.06 6.28 -1.47
CA THR A 74 23.61 7.05 -2.60
C THR A 74 24.84 6.40 -3.23
N ILE A 75 25.46 5.41 -2.58
CA ILE A 75 26.60 4.67 -3.10
C ILE A 75 26.11 3.50 -3.94
N ALA A 76 25.18 2.71 -3.40
CA ALA A 76 24.60 1.55 -4.10
C ALA A 76 23.48 1.95 -5.09
N HIS A 77 22.95 3.17 -5.00
CA HIS A 77 21.75 3.61 -5.71
C HIS A 77 20.52 2.73 -5.45
N HIS A 78 20.36 2.33 -4.18
CA HIS A 78 19.29 1.44 -3.72
C HIS A 78 18.37 2.13 -2.73
N LEU A 79 17.10 1.70 -2.70
CA LEU A 79 16.18 2.04 -1.64
C LEU A 79 16.45 1.20 -0.40
N GLN A 80 16.27 1.79 0.77
CA GLN A 80 16.37 1.12 2.07
C GLN A 80 15.19 1.52 2.96
N LEU A 81 14.62 0.54 3.66
CA LEU A 81 13.62 0.77 4.71
C LEU A 81 14.36 0.93 6.04
N THR A 82 14.31 2.12 6.63
CA THR A 82 15.06 2.45 7.87
C THR A 82 14.25 2.21 9.14
N ILE A 83 12.92 2.10 9.03
CA ILE A 83 12.05 1.73 10.16
C ILE A 83 12.23 0.26 10.53
N THR A 84 12.30 -0.03 11.83
CA THR A 84 12.29 -1.40 12.31
C THR A 84 10.87 -1.98 12.32
N GLU A 85 10.73 -3.30 12.20
CA GLU A 85 9.43 -3.98 12.31
C GLU A 85 8.69 -3.62 13.61
N LYS A 86 9.43 -3.45 14.70
CA LYS A 86 8.88 -3.05 16.00
C LYS A 86 8.24 -1.66 15.94
N GLU A 87 8.93 -0.68 15.37
CA GLU A 87 8.41 0.69 15.21
C GLU A 87 7.24 0.72 14.21
N PHE A 88 7.32 -0.09 13.16
CA PHE A 88 6.25 -0.28 12.18
C PHE A 88 4.95 -0.77 12.87
N LYS A 89 5.05 -1.79 13.72
CA LYS A 89 3.95 -2.29 14.56
C LYS A 89 3.45 -1.23 15.55
N GLN A 90 4.34 -0.44 16.15
CA GLN A 90 3.97 0.64 17.08
C GLN A 90 3.17 1.75 16.39
N LYS A 91 3.36 1.96 15.08
CA LYS A 91 2.53 2.85 14.25
C LYS A 91 1.16 2.24 13.88
N GLY A 92 0.84 1.05 14.38
CA GLY A 92 -0.42 0.36 14.12
C GLY A 92 -0.50 -0.26 12.73
N MET A 93 0.65 -0.67 12.17
CA MET A 93 0.75 -1.36 10.90
C MET A 93 1.03 -2.85 11.09
N ASP A 94 0.43 -3.69 10.26
CA ASP A 94 0.58 -5.14 10.33
C ASP A 94 1.95 -5.62 9.87
N GLU A 95 2.41 -6.73 10.45
CA GLU A 95 3.70 -7.36 10.11
C GLU A 95 3.76 -7.78 8.64
N SER A 96 2.66 -8.26 8.08
CA SER A 96 2.58 -8.65 6.67
C SER A 96 2.91 -7.49 5.74
N LEU A 97 2.47 -6.27 6.08
CA LEU A 97 2.79 -5.06 5.29
C LEU A 97 4.26 -4.68 5.42
N TYR A 98 4.90 -4.91 6.59
CA TYR A 98 6.34 -4.69 6.74
C TYR A 98 7.14 -5.60 5.80
N GLN A 99 6.80 -6.89 5.77
CA GLN A 99 7.45 -7.87 4.89
C GLN A 99 7.20 -7.54 3.41
N GLU A 100 6.01 -7.06 3.07
CA GLU A 100 5.67 -6.62 1.73
C GLU A 100 6.49 -5.39 1.31
N CYS A 101 6.68 -4.40 2.20
CA CYS A 101 7.56 -3.26 1.95
C CYS A 101 9.00 -3.70 1.65
N LEU A 102 9.56 -4.61 2.46
CA LEU A 102 10.89 -5.16 2.25
C LEU A 102 11.01 -5.89 0.90
N ALA A 103 10.02 -6.72 0.57
CA ALA A 103 9.98 -7.45 -0.70
C ALA A 103 9.89 -6.51 -1.92
N ASN A 104 9.04 -5.47 -1.84
CA ASN A 104 8.90 -4.48 -2.90
C ASN A 104 10.18 -3.66 -3.10
N ILE A 105 10.83 -3.23 -2.01
CA ILE A 105 12.12 -2.53 -2.08
C ILE A 105 13.19 -3.42 -2.73
N ALA A 106 13.26 -4.70 -2.33
CA ALA A 106 14.19 -5.65 -2.92
C ALA A 106 13.94 -5.84 -4.43
N ALA A 107 12.67 -5.93 -4.85
CA ALA A 107 12.31 -6.03 -6.26
C ALA A 107 12.69 -4.77 -7.07
N ILE A 108 12.47 -3.57 -6.51
CA ILE A 108 12.85 -2.30 -7.14
C ILE A 108 14.37 -2.23 -7.29
N ASN A 109 15.13 -2.59 -6.26
CA ASN A 109 16.60 -2.60 -6.31
C ASN A 109 17.12 -3.62 -7.33
N ALA A 110 16.55 -4.83 -7.35
CA ALA A 110 16.92 -5.84 -8.35
C ALA A 110 16.62 -5.37 -9.79
N TYR A 111 15.49 -4.67 -10.00
CA TYR A 111 15.17 -4.06 -11.28
C TYR A 111 16.18 -2.96 -11.65
N ALA A 112 16.49 -2.06 -10.72
CA ALA A 112 17.49 -1.01 -10.89
C ALA A 112 18.87 -1.57 -11.29
N ASP A 113 19.30 -2.65 -10.64
CA ASP A 113 20.54 -3.36 -10.95
C ASP A 113 20.50 -4.00 -12.34
N SER A 114 19.40 -4.69 -12.66
CA SER A 114 19.26 -5.39 -13.94
C SER A 114 19.20 -4.46 -15.16
N THR A 115 18.75 -3.21 -14.97
CA THR A 115 18.58 -2.22 -16.03
C THR A 115 19.71 -1.19 -16.08
N GLY A 116 20.51 -1.07 -15.02
CA GLY A 116 21.49 0.00 -14.86
C GLY A 116 20.87 1.38 -14.63
N MET A 117 19.55 1.46 -14.39
CA MET A 117 18.82 2.72 -14.21
C MET A 117 18.76 3.19 -12.76
N GLY A 118 19.40 2.48 -11.82
CA GLY A 118 19.30 2.76 -10.38
C GLY A 118 19.51 4.22 -10.00
N LYS A 119 20.58 4.85 -10.49
CA LYS A 119 20.85 6.27 -10.22
C LYS A 119 19.68 7.19 -10.63
N GLN A 120 19.18 7.03 -11.85
CA GLN A 120 18.07 7.86 -12.36
C GLN A 120 16.78 7.62 -11.58
N MET A 121 16.49 6.37 -11.22
CA MET A 121 15.32 6.02 -10.41
C MET A 121 15.41 6.64 -9.01
N MET A 122 16.58 6.57 -8.36
CA MET A 122 16.79 7.15 -7.04
C MET A 122 16.73 8.68 -7.05
N GLU A 123 17.29 9.33 -8.07
CA GLU A 123 17.16 10.77 -8.27
C GLU A 123 15.69 11.17 -8.47
N SER A 124 14.93 10.40 -9.26
CA SER A 124 13.49 10.62 -9.43
C SER A 124 12.73 10.45 -8.11
N TRP A 125 13.07 9.47 -7.29
CA TRP A 125 12.47 9.26 -5.98
C TRP A 125 12.71 10.46 -5.05
N LEU A 126 13.97 10.90 -4.92
CA LEU A 126 14.36 12.03 -4.08
C LEU A 126 13.64 13.32 -4.51
N ASN A 127 13.57 13.57 -5.82
CA ASN A 127 12.89 14.73 -6.37
C ASN A 127 11.37 14.69 -6.08
N SER A 128 10.72 13.55 -6.31
CA SER A 128 9.29 13.37 -6.01
C SER A 128 8.98 13.55 -4.52
N LYS A 129 9.82 12.98 -3.65
CA LYS A 129 9.69 13.12 -2.18
C LYS A 129 9.84 14.58 -1.76
N ALA A 130 10.87 15.29 -2.24
CA ALA A 130 11.08 16.71 -1.92
C ALA A 130 9.91 17.59 -2.41
N ASN A 131 9.42 17.36 -3.62
CA ASN A 131 8.28 18.10 -4.17
C ASN A 131 7.00 17.88 -3.36
N HIS A 132 6.73 16.64 -2.93
CA HIS A 132 5.55 16.32 -2.14
C HIS A 132 5.59 16.99 -0.76
N LEU A 133 6.73 16.91 -0.07
CA LEU A 133 6.92 17.56 1.23
C LEU A 133 6.76 19.09 1.15
N GLU A 134 7.27 19.71 0.08
CA GLU A 134 7.11 21.15 -0.14
C GLU A 134 5.65 21.55 -0.44
N SER A 135 4.89 20.72 -1.16
CA SER A 135 3.45 20.96 -1.39
C SER A 135 2.66 20.90 -0.09
N GLN A 136 2.90 19.90 0.77
CA GLN A 136 2.26 19.81 2.08
C GLN A 136 2.56 21.04 2.96
N ARG A 137 3.81 21.53 2.93
CA ARG A 137 4.22 22.75 3.66
C ARG A 137 3.44 23.99 3.20
N LYS A 138 3.13 24.10 1.90
CA LYS A 138 2.38 25.24 1.34
C LYS A 138 0.90 25.21 1.70
N GLU A 139 0.30 24.02 1.83
CA GLU A 139 -1.10 23.86 2.22
C GLU A 139 -1.37 24.17 3.70
N GLN A 140 -0.31 24.15 4.53
CA GLN A 140 -0.38 24.40 5.97
C GLN A 140 -0.14 25.88 6.37
N ASN A 141 0.25 26.76 5.43
CA ASN A 141 0.53 28.18 5.66
C ASN A 141 -0.48 29.07 4.93
#